data_AF-E8MZC1-F1
#
_entry.id   AF-E8MZC1-F1
#
_cell.length_a   1.000
_cell.length_b   1.000
_cell.length_c   1.000
_cell.angle_alpha   90.00
_cell.angle_beta   90.00
_cell.angle_gamma   90.00
#
_symmetry.space_group_name_H-M   'P 1'
#
loop_
_entity.id
_entity.type
_entity.pdbx_description
1 polymer ?
#
loop_
_entity_poly.entity_id
_entity_poly.type
_entity_poly.pdbx_seq_one_letter_code
_entity_poly.pdbx_strand_id
1 'polypeptide(L)'
;MKSILRFLSVFVLGLSFLLSACAGIAPTPTPTPLPTETATPQPTPTPEPTSTPAPTPTPTVDPCATQPERWTFSLPVDPISKQPYPNFWMNLSPACALKNLEPWIAFSMMIQNGYSIQEAAQTLGLEDNPYLAPLKEGKPQKYVRWFGIEEQKVDGFNLPGRYYWWLPSMYLPVDVRFYYFDADTDRYEARLVLWGCARNVNAKLADGVSPEAQKVVFQAVCAVRKYYPGVQSSWWEQDLPEGTAGGFTRKHIPGKRAFEPDETQYGEGVHAAKPDQPAYAGMLYYAYIGDGQWYYIGEDNAFDLMGFDSVEEMEAALQRNLELVPGSQVWDLQWLKQTYGVDARPVPQEYRTMLDHYKSDPAFKALVDKALEIQGEYSDRYEDKK
;
A
#
# COMPACT_ATOMS: atom_id res chain seq x y z
N MET A 1 -6.07 23.33 -50.67
CA MET A 1 -5.12 23.56 -49.56
C MET A 1 -3.79 22.89 -49.91
N LYS A 2 -2.90 23.63 -50.58
CA LYS A 2 -1.66 23.14 -51.24
C LYS A 2 -0.38 23.68 -50.56
N SER A 3 -0.48 24.11 -49.29
CA SER A 3 0.59 24.86 -48.61
C SER A 3 1.24 24.16 -47.40
N ILE A 4 0.78 22.96 -47.00
CA ILE A 4 1.36 22.24 -45.84
C ILE A 4 2.38 21.17 -46.27
N LEU A 5 2.40 20.79 -47.55
CA LEU A 5 3.28 19.73 -48.08
C LEU A 5 4.72 20.18 -48.39
N ARG A 6 5.11 21.42 -48.06
CA ARG A 6 6.47 21.96 -48.28
C ARG A 6 7.34 22.05 -47.03
N PHE A 7 6.78 21.85 -45.83
CA PHE A 7 7.56 21.90 -44.58
C PHE A 7 8.15 20.55 -44.15
N LEU A 8 7.66 19.44 -44.69
CA LEU A 8 8.17 18.08 -44.39
C LEU A 8 9.46 17.71 -45.14
N SER A 9 9.88 18.50 -46.13
CA SER A 9 11.04 18.18 -46.97
C SER A 9 12.38 18.75 -46.48
N VAL A 10 12.39 19.59 -45.44
CA VAL A 10 13.61 20.22 -44.90
C VAL A 10 14.11 19.54 -43.63
N PHE A 11 13.26 18.80 -42.91
CA PHE A 11 13.66 18.13 -41.66
C PHE A 11 14.31 16.75 -41.87
N VAL A 12 14.14 16.13 -43.04
CA VAL A 12 14.71 14.81 -43.36
C VAL A 12 16.16 14.89 -43.87
N LEU A 13 16.65 16.08 -44.24
CA LEU A 13 18.04 16.30 -44.70
C LEU A 13 19.01 16.75 -43.59
N GLY A 14 18.53 16.96 -42.36
CA GLY A 14 19.37 17.37 -41.22
C GLY A 14 19.94 16.21 -40.38
N LEU A 15 19.46 14.99 -40.57
CA LEU A 15 19.86 13.82 -39.76
C LEU A 15 20.92 12.92 -40.44
N SER A 16 21.57 13.41 -41.49
CA SER A 16 22.59 12.66 -42.25
C SER A 16 24.01 13.19 -42.10
N PHE A 17 24.28 14.10 -41.15
CA PHE A 17 25.58 14.79 -41.02
C PHE A 17 26.31 14.55 -39.68
N LEU A 18 25.97 13.51 -38.91
CA LEU A 18 26.60 13.19 -37.61
C LEU A 18 27.32 11.82 -37.55
N LEU A 19 27.62 11.21 -38.70
CA LEU A 19 28.36 9.94 -38.79
C LEU A 19 29.65 10.11 -39.61
N SER A 20 30.56 10.99 -39.16
CA SER A 20 31.92 11.00 -39.68
C SER A 20 32.87 11.71 -38.72
N ALA A 21 33.51 10.94 -37.83
CA ALA A 21 34.85 11.19 -37.32
C ALA A 21 35.16 10.27 -36.12
N CYS A 22 35.90 9.19 -36.34
CA CYS A 22 37.09 8.94 -35.54
C CYS A 22 38.00 7.96 -36.28
N ALA A 23 39.15 8.49 -36.69
CA ALA A 23 40.17 7.83 -37.47
C ALA A 23 41.04 6.93 -36.59
N GLY A 24 41.68 5.97 -37.24
CA GLY A 24 42.45 4.90 -36.62
C GLY A 24 43.66 5.38 -35.82
N ILE A 25 43.84 4.75 -34.66
CA ILE A 25 45.06 4.82 -33.87
C ILE A 25 45.96 3.68 -34.34
N ALA A 26 47.16 4.05 -34.82
CA ALA A 26 48.20 3.13 -35.24
C ALA A 26 48.81 2.42 -34.01
N PRO A 27 49.10 1.10 -34.08
CA PRO A 27 49.74 0.40 -32.98
C PRO A 27 51.21 0.83 -32.84
N THR A 28 51.55 1.33 -31.65
CA THR A 28 52.92 1.67 -31.24
C THR A 28 53.78 0.40 -31.19
N PRO A 29 55.02 0.40 -31.70
CA PRO A 29 55.89 -0.77 -31.64
C PRO A 29 56.29 -1.09 -30.20
N THR A 30 56.04 -2.34 -29.81
CA THR A 30 56.41 -2.94 -28.53
C THR A 30 57.94 -3.00 -28.40
N PRO A 31 58.56 -2.47 -27.33
CA PRO A 31 59.99 -2.61 -27.11
C PRO A 31 60.35 -4.09 -26.81
N THR A 32 61.36 -4.58 -27.52
CA THR A 32 61.97 -5.90 -27.30
C THR A 32 62.65 -5.94 -25.94
N PRO A 33 62.31 -6.90 -25.04
CA PRO A 33 63.00 -7.02 -23.76
C PRO A 33 64.44 -7.48 -23.94
N LEU A 34 65.33 -6.82 -23.21
CA LEU A 34 66.76 -7.09 -23.07
C LEU A 34 66.96 -8.46 -22.37
N PRO A 35 68.00 -9.25 -22.71
CA PRO A 35 68.27 -10.52 -22.06
C PRO A 35 68.53 -10.32 -20.56
N THR A 36 67.63 -10.87 -19.75
CA THR A 36 67.75 -10.91 -18.30
C THR A 36 68.82 -11.92 -17.91
N GLU A 37 69.80 -11.49 -17.10
CA GLU A 37 70.83 -12.35 -16.55
C GLU A 37 70.20 -13.47 -15.70
N THR A 38 70.53 -14.71 -16.05
CA THR A 38 70.10 -15.92 -15.35
C THR A 38 70.77 -15.96 -13.98
N ALA A 39 70.02 -15.57 -12.94
CA ALA A 39 70.44 -15.76 -11.56
C ALA A 39 70.52 -17.26 -11.22
N THR A 40 71.65 -17.63 -10.61
CA THR A 40 71.99 -18.94 -10.07
C THR A 40 70.89 -19.45 -9.13
N PRO A 41 70.46 -20.73 -9.21
CA PRO A 41 69.39 -21.25 -8.38
C PRO A 41 69.77 -21.18 -6.90
N GLN A 42 69.05 -20.34 -6.16
CA GLN A 42 69.06 -20.34 -4.70
C GLN A 42 68.43 -21.66 -4.23
N PRO A 43 68.97 -22.32 -3.19
CA PRO A 43 68.44 -23.57 -2.65
C PRO A 43 66.95 -23.42 -2.36
N THR A 44 66.16 -24.29 -2.98
CA THR A 44 64.71 -24.38 -2.82
C THR A 44 64.40 -24.62 -1.34
N PRO A 45 63.75 -23.69 -0.62
CA PRO A 45 63.32 -23.94 0.73
C PRO A 45 62.35 -25.11 0.73
N THR A 46 62.57 -26.06 1.65
CA THR A 46 61.68 -27.18 1.93
C THR A 46 60.25 -26.67 2.04
N PRO A 47 59.26 -27.27 1.35
CA PRO A 47 57.89 -26.78 1.36
C PRO A 47 57.39 -26.73 2.80
N GLU A 48 57.08 -25.53 3.24
CA GLU A 48 56.37 -25.28 4.48
C GLU A 48 55.02 -26.02 4.39
N PRO A 49 54.56 -26.71 5.45
CA PRO A 49 53.32 -27.47 5.40
C PRO A 49 52.19 -26.57 4.91
N THR A 50 51.65 -26.91 3.74
CA THR A 50 50.53 -26.20 3.13
C THR A 50 49.39 -26.25 4.12
N SER A 51 49.07 -25.11 4.73
CA SER A 51 47.94 -25.00 5.65
C SER A 51 46.70 -25.49 4.93
N THR A 52 46.09 -26.56 5.43
CA THR A 52 44.79 -27.04 4.95
C THR A 52 43.87 -25.83 4.84
N PRO A 53 43.31 -25.52 3.65
CA PRO A 53 42.46 -24.37 3.48
C PRO A 53 41.35 -24.45 4.52
N ALA A 54 41.17 -23.36 5.28
CA ALA A 54 40.08 -23.27 6.23
C ALA A 54 38.77 -23.63 5.51
N PRO A 55 37.88 -24.41 6.15
CA PRO A 55 36.63 -24.80 5.51
C PRO A 55 35.92 -23.54 5.02
N THR A 56 35.57 -23.51 3.74
CA THR A 56 34.77 -22.44 3.16
C THR A 56 33.53 -22.28 4.05
N PRO A 57 33.28 -21.08 4.61
CA PRO A 57 32.14 -20.90 5.49
C PRO A 57 30.88 -21.29 4.72
N THR A 58 30.13 -22.24 5.27
CA THR A 58 28.79 -22.55 4.76
C THR A 58 28.01 -21.25 4.72
N PRO A 59 27.45 -20.84 3.58
CA PRO A 59 26.72 -19.58 3.50
C PRO A 59 25.66 -19.57 4.59
N THR A 60 25.75 -18.58 5.49
CA THR A 60 24.74 -18.40 6.53
C THR A 60 23.47 -18.01 5.82
N VAL A 61 22.53 -18.95 5.81
CA VAL A 61 21.24 -18.77 5.17
C VAL A 61 20.50 -17.68 5.94
N ASP A 62 20.28 -16.52 5.30
CA ASP A 62 19.44 -15.47 5.88
C ASP A 62 18.04 -16.06 6.12
N PRO A 63 17.57 -16.15 7.38
CA PRO A 63 16.25 -16.67 7.67
C PRO A 63 15.17 -15.76 7.09
N CYS A 64 15.45 -14.47 6.90
CA CYS A 64 14.50 -13.45 6.49
C CYS A 64 14.59 -13.13 5.00
N ALA A 65 15.00 -14.13 4.21
CA ALA A 65 15.22 -13.94 2.79
C ALA A 65 14.02 -13.26 2.13
N THR A 66 14.32 -12.25 1.31
CA THR A 66 13.42 -11.56 0.39
C THR A 66 12.91 -12.46 -0.75
N GLN A 67 13.02 -13.78 -0.59
CA GLN A 67 12.67 -14.80 -1.56
C GLN A 67 11.43 -15.52 -1.05
N PRO A 68 10.24 -15.26 -1.61
CA PRO A 68 8.99 -15.84 -1.10
C PRO A 68 8.90 -17.35 -1.25
N GLU A 69 9.77 -17.96 -2.06
CA GLU A 69 9.90 -19.42 -2.17
C GLU A 69 10.34 -20.05 -0.84
N ARG A 70 10.90 -19.25 0.07
CA ARG A 70 11.37 -19.67 1.40
C ARG A 70 10.36 -19.39 2.50
N TRP A 71 9.22 -18.76 2.19
CA TRP A 71 8.17 -18.49 3.16
C TRP A 71 7.22 -19.67 3.27
N THR A 72 6.72 -19.90 4.47
CA THR A 72 5.66 -20.88 4.72
C THR A 72 4.36 -20.17 5.05
N PHE A 73 3.27 -20.69 4.50
CA PHE A 73 1.91 -20.25 4.79
C PHE A 73 1.20 -21.40 5.50
N SER A 74 0.75 -21.16 6.72
CA SER A 74 0.06 -22.16 7.55
C SER A 74 -1.28 -21.63 8.02
N LEU A 75 -2.27 -22.50 8.16
CA LEU A 75 -3.56 -22.10 8.72
C LEU A 75 -3.38 -21.57 10.15
N PRO A 76 -4.09 -20.50 10.54
CA PRO A 76 -4.18 -20.11 11.95
C PRO A 76 -4.76 -21.26 12.76
N VAL A 77 -4.31 -21.43 13.99
CA VAL A 77 -4.85 -22.44 14.91
C VAL A 77 -5.65 -21.71 15.97
N ASP A 78 -6.93 -22.06 16.10
CA ASP A 78 -7.80 -21.48 17.11
C ASP A 78 -7.24 -21.80 18.51
N PRO A 79 -7.00 -20.78 19.36
CA PRO A 79 -6.35 -20.97 20.65
C PRO A 79 -7.20 -21.77 21.63
N ILE A 80 -8.53 -21.84 21.45
CA ILE A 80 -9.47 -22.55 22.31
C ILE A 80 -9.65 -23.98 21.82
N SER A 81 -10.06 -24.17 20.56
CA SER A 81 -10.37 -25.51 20.02
C SER A 81 -9.13 -26.30 19.61
N LYS A 82 -7.99 -25.62 19.45
CA LYS A 82 -6.74 -26.17 18.90
C LYS A 82 -6.89 -26.76 17.50
N GLN A 83 -7.97 -26.42 16.80
CA GLN A 83 -8.20 -26.82 15.41
C GLN A 83 -7.70 -25.74 14.46
N PRO A 84 -7.27 -26.11 13.25
CA PRO A 84 -7.06 -25.14 12.18
C PRO A 84 -8.34 -24.31 11.97
N TYR A 85 -8.19 -23.00 11.83
CA TYR A 85 -9.25 -22.06 11.52
C TYR A 85 -9.23 -21.82 10.00
N PRO A 86 -10.05 -22.52 9.21
CA PRO A 86 -9.99 -22.44 7.76
C PRO A 86 -10.54 -21.09 7.29
N ASN A 87 -9.64 -20.14 7.09
CA ASN A 87 -9.88 -18.91 6.36
C ASN A 87 -8.85 -18.83 5.21
N PHE A 88 -9.06 -17.94 4.25
CA PHE A 88 -8.13 -17.71 3.15
C PHE A 88 -6.91 -16.84 3.56
N TRP A 89 -6.80 -16.47 4.84
CA TRP A 89 -5.72 -15.64 5.41
C TRP A 89 -4.81 -16.46 6.32
N MET A 90 -3.66 -16.85 5.79
CA MET A 90 -2.72 -17.74 6.49
C MET A 90 -1.67 -16.97 7.29
N ASN A 91 -1.11 -17.62 8.30
CA ASN A 91 0.08 -17.14 8.99
C ASN A 91 1.29 -17.23 8.06
N LEU A 92 2.01 -16.12 7.90
CA LEU A 92 3.24 -16.05 7.11
C LEU A 92 4.46 -16.24 8.03
N SER A 93 5.33 -17.17 7.68
CA SER A 93 6.57 -17.44 8.40
C SER A 93 7.78 -17.46 7.45
N PRO A 94 8.96 -16.95 7.86
CA PRO A 94 9.23 -16.38 9.19
C PRO A 94 8.67 -14.97 9.35
N ALA A 95 8.38 -14.56 10.60
CA ALA A 95 7.77 -13.26 10.92
C ALA A 95 8.57 -12.07 10.35
N CYS A 96 9.88 -12.21 10.20
CA CYS A 96 10.70 -11.16 9.61
C CYS A 96 10.45 -10.90 8.11
N ALA A 97 9.74 -11.78 7.39
CA ALA A 97 9.23 -11.49 6.04
C ALA A 97 8.29 -10.26 6.03
N LEU A 98 7.65 -9.98 7.17
CA LEU A 98 6.74 -8.87 7.38
C LEU A 98 7.46 -7.61 7.88
N LYS A 99 8.76 -7.66 8.16
CA LYS A 99 9.48 -6.50 8.71
C LYS A 99 9.40 -5.29 7.76
N ASN A 100 9.53 -5.53 6.46
CA ASN A 100 9.45 -4.47 5.46
C ASN A 100 8.00 -4.07 5.10
N LEU A 101 7.00 -4.69 5.73
CA LEU A 101 5.61 -4.26 5.65
C LEU A 101 5.34 -3.07 6.57
N GLU A 102 6.06 -2.96 7.69
CA GLU A 102 5.86 -1.91 8.69
C GLU A 102 5.92 -0.48 8.15
N PRO A 103 6.88 -0.10 7.26
CA PRO A 103 6.86 1.22 6.65
C PRO A 103 5.58 1.50 5.84
N TRP A 104 5.00 0.48 5.22
CA TRP A 104 3.74 0.65 4.47
C TRP A 104 2.53 0.76 5.39
N ILE A 105 2.55 0.10 6.55
CA ILE A 105 1.53 0.29 7.57
C ILE A 105 1.61 1.72 8.13
N ALA A 106 2.81 2.20 8.43
CA ALA A 106 3.04 3.59 8.83
C ALA A 106 2.56 4.56 7.75
N PHE A 107 2.84 4.28 6.47
CA PHE A 107 2.39 5.09 5.34
C PHE A 107 0.87 5.22 5.29
N SER A 108 0.13 4.11 5.37
CA SER A 108 -1.33 4.13 5.40
C SER A 108 -1.85 4.91 6.60
N MET A 109 -1.26 4.72 7.79
CA MET A 109 -1.66 5.44 9.00
C MET A 109 -1.40 6.94 8.88
N MET A 110 -0.27 7.35 8.31
CA MET A 110 0.05 8.76 8.05
C MET A 110 -0.96 9.39 7.10
N ILE A 111 -1.27 8.72 5.99
CA ILE A 111 -2.25 9.22 5.02
C ILE A 111 -3.60 9.42 5.69
N GLN A 112 -4.03 8.47 6.53
CA GLN A 112 -5.27 8.55 7.30
C GLN A 112 -5.24 9.57 8.45
N ASN A 113 -4.08 10.19 8.70
CA ASN A 113 -3.82 11.15 9.75
C ASN A 113 -3.34 12.51 9.21
N GLY A 114 -3.87 12.90 8.05
CA GLY A 114 -3.73 14.23 7.49
C GLY A 114 -2.43 14.49 6.77
N TYR A 115 -1.58 13.48 6.60
CA TYR A 115 -0.40 13.59 5.74
C TYR A 115 -0.81 13.32 4.30
N SER A 116 -0.22 14.05 3.36
CA SER A 116 -0.31 13.71 1.95
C SER A 116 0.50 12.45 1.65
N ILE A 117 0.21 11.81 0.50
CA ILE A 117 0.98 10.65 0.02
C ILE A 117 2.47 11.01 -0.10
N GLN A 118 2.77 12.21 -0.60
CA GLN A 118 4.14 12.68 -0.77
C GLN A 118 4.87 12.86 0.58
N GLU A 119 4.23 13.51 1.56
CA GLU A 119 4.82 13.71 2.88
C GLU A 119 5.07 12.37 3.59
N ALA A 120 4.10 11.43 3.52
CA ALA A 120 4.25 10.11 4.09
C ALA A 120 5.39 9.32 3.43
N ALA A 121 5.47 9.34 2.10
CA ALA A 121 6.53 8.66 1.36
C ALA A 121 7.93 9.18 1.70
N GLN A 122 8.10 10.51 1.76
CA GLN A 122 9.37 11.14 2.11
C GLN A 122 9.78 10.82 3.55
N THR A 123 8.83 10.95 4.50
CA THR A 123 9.10 10.70 5.92
C THR A 123 9.56 9.27 6.19
N LEU A 124 9.03 8.32 5.42
CA LEU A 124 9.28 6.88 5.62
C LEU A 124 10.38 6.34 4.69
N GLY A 125 11.02 7.19 3.87
CA GLY A 125 12.04 6.76 2.91
C GLY A 125 11.50 5.84 1.81
N LEU A 126 10.21 5.96 1.46
CA LEU A 126 9.53 5.16 0.43
C LEU A 126 9.56 5.82 -0.95
N GLU A 127 10.10 7.03 -1.06
CA GLU A 127 10.08 7.86 -2.27
C GLU A 127 10.70 7.20 -3.52
N ASP A 128 11.68 6.32 -3.34
CA ASP A 128 12.31 5.58 -4.45
C ASP A 128 11.62 4.24 -4.75
N ASN A 129 10.52 3.93 -4.05
CA ASN A 129 9.72 2.78 -4.39
C ASN A 129 9.14 2.95 -5.80
N PRO A 130 9.30 1.96 -6.71
CA PRO A 130 8.83 2.05 -8.09
C PRO A 130 7.34 2.37 -8.21
N TYR A 131 6.54 2.02 -7.21
CA TYR A 131 5.12 2.34 -7.17
C TYR A 131 4.85 3.84 -7.02
N LEU A 132 5.69 4.54 -6.27
CA LEU A 132 5.57 5.98 -6.02
C LEU A 132 6.32 6.80 -7.08
N ALA A 133 7.10 6.17 -7.96
CA ALA A 133 7.82 6.85 -9.03
C ALA A 133 6.92 7.67 -9.98
N PRO A 134 5.74 7.20 -10.44
CA PRO A 134 4.82 8.01 -11.24
C PRO A 134 4.41 9.32 -10.55
N LEU A 135 4.42 9.38 -9.22
CA LEU A 135 4.08 10.58 -8.46
C LEU A 135 5.09 11.70 -8.66
N LYS A 136 6.37 11.35 -8.65
CA LYS A 136 7.46 12.30 -8.90
C LYS A 136 7.37 12.89 -10.30
N GLU A 137 6.77 12.16 -11.24
CA GLU A 137 6.63 12.53 -12.65
C GLU A 137 5.29 13.19 -12.98
N GLY A 138 4.37 13.36 -12.01
CA GLY A 138 3.02 13.87 -12.25
C GLY A 138 2.17 12.94 -13.13
N LYS A 139 2.51 11.65 -13.19
CA LYS A 139 1.79 10.64 -13.96
C LYS A 139 0.74 9.94 -13.08
N PRO A 140 -0.39 9.50 -13.66
CA PRO A 140 -1.37 8.68 -12.96
C PRO A 140 -0.72 7.44 -12.34
N GLN A 141 -1.06 7.11 -11.10
CA GLN A 141 -0.66 5.84 -10.50
C GLN A 141 -1.45 4.70 -11.10
N LYS A 142 -0.75 3.58 -11.35
CA LYS A 142 -1.42 2.30 -11.51
C LYS A 142 -1.94 1.85 -10.16
N TYR A 143 -3.23 1.63 -10.02
CA TYR A 143 -3.82 1.08 -8.81
C TYR A 143 -4.39 -0.31 -9.05
N VAL A 144 -4.57 -1.07 -7.96
CA VAL A 144 -5.25 -2.36 -7.99
C VAL A 144 -6.75 -2.12 -8.09
N ARG A 145 -7.34 -2.43 -9.23
CA ARG A 145 -8.79 -2.31 -9.44
C ARG A 145 -9.55 -3.42 -8.71
N TRP A 146 -8.97 -4.62 -8.71
CA TRP A 146 -9.44 -5.78 -7.98
C TRP A 146 -8.31 -6.79 -7.80
N PHE A 147 -8.42 -7.63 -6.78
CA PHE A 147 -7.62 -8.84 -6.66
C PHE A 147 -8.49 -10.04 -6.26
N GLY A 148 -8.03 -11.22 -6.64
CA GLY A 148 -8.68 -12.51 -6.39
C GLY A 148 -7.68 -13.46 -5.76
N ILE A 149 -8.06 -13.99 -4.61
CA ILE A 149 -7.42 -15.13 -3.99
C ILE A 149 -8.11 -16.37 -4.59
N GLU A 150 -7.37 -17.15 -5.37
CA GLU A 150 -7.91 -18.40 -5.92
C GLU A 150 -8.12 -19.44 -4.82
N GLU A 151 -8.92 -20.47 -5.12
CA GLU A 151 -9.08 -21.62 -4.24
C GLU A 151 -7.71 -22.26 -3.95
N GLN A 152 -7.44 -22.56 -2.68
CA GLN A 152 -6.15 -23.11 -2.27
C GLN A 152 -6.35 -24.38 -1.44
N LYS A 153 -5.45 -25.35 -1.63
CA LYS A 153 -5.35 -26.51 -0.74
C LYS A 153 -4.18 -26.35 0.22
N VAL A 154 -4.47 -26.34 1.52
CA VAL A 154 -3.48 -26.13 2.58
C VAL A 154 -3.76 -27.12 3.70
N ASP A 155 -2.76 -27.94 4.05
CA ASP A 155 -2.85 -28.93 5.13
C ASP A 155 -4.09 -29.84 5.08
N GLY A 156 -4.55 -30.17 3.87
CA GLY A 156 -5.74 -31.01 3.65
C GLY A 156 -7.08 -30.26 3.62
N PHE A 157 -7.08 -28.95 3.89
CA PHE A 157 -8.26 -28.08 3.78
C PHE A 157 -8.34 -27.44 2.39
N ASN A 158 -9.55 -27.37 1.83
CA ASN A 158 -9.83 -26.58 0.64
C ASN A 158 -10.35 -25.22 1.10
N LEU A 159 -9.56 -24.18 0.86
CA LEU A 159 -9.89 -22.80 1.19
C LEU A 159 -10.61 -22.18 -0.01
N PRO A 160 -11.84 -21.64 0.17
CA PRO A 160 -12.58 -21.06 -0.94
C PRO A 160 -11.82 -19.86 -1.51
N GLY A 161 -11.95 -19.66 -2.82
CA GLY A 161 -11.48 -18.43 -3.44
C GLY A 161 -12.29 -17.22 -2.96
N ARG A 162 -11.67 -16.05 -2.98
CA ARG A 162 -12.32 -14.77 -2.64
C ARG A 162 -11.87 -13.68 -3.58
N TYR A 163 -12.82 -12.84 -4.00
CA TYR A 163 -12.56 -11.70 -4.86
C TYR A 163 -12.84 -10.42 -4.09
N TYR A 164 -11.94 -9.47 -4.27
CA TYR A 164 -12.02 -8.12 -3.75
C TYR A 164 -12.04 -7.18 -4.94
N TRP A 165 -13.19 -6.57 -5.19
CA TRP A 165 -13.35 -5.54 -6.20
C TRP A 165 -13.55 -4.20 -5.52
N TRP A 166 -13.22 -3.11 -6.22
CA TRP A 166 -13.47 -1.76 -5.72
C TRP A 166 -12.74 -1.51 -4.38
N LEU A 167 -11.42 -1.39 -4.46
CA LEU A 167 -10.61 -0.92 -3.34
C LEU A 167 -10.58 0.62 -3.39
N PRO A 168 -11.47 1.32 -2.67
CA PRO A 168 -11.40 2.76 -2.56
C PRO A 168 -10.03 3.15 -1.98
N SER A 169 -9.65 4.41 -2.20
CA SER A 169 -8.42 5.03 -1.69
C SER A 169 -7.16 4.94 -2.57
N MET A 170 -7.18 4.25 -3.72
CA MET A 170 -6.00 4.25 -4.63
C MET A 170 -6.07 5.26 -5.79
N TYR A 171 -7.19 5.95 -5.97
CA TYR A 171 -7.41 6.89 -7.09
C TYR A 171 -7.04 8.33 -6.75
N LEU A 172 -6.43 8.54 -5.58
CA LEU A 172 -6.36 9.85 -4.97
C LEU A 172 -5.10 10.58 -5.44
N PRO A 173 -5.22 11.87 -5.79
CA PRO A 173 -4.06 12.69 -6.07
C PRO A 173 -3.08 12.74 -4.88
N VAL A 174 -1.81 12.95 -5.18
CA VAL A 174 -0.70 12.78 -4.23
C VAL A 174 -0.68 13.77 -3.08
N ASP A 175 -1.31 14.90 -3.32
CA ASP A 175 -1.48 16.03 -2.44
C ASP A 175 -2.74 15.89 -1.57
N VAL A 176 -3.59 14.90 -1.83
CA VAL A 176 -4.78 14.69 -1.00
C VAL A 176 -4.37 14.22 0.39
N ARG A 177 -4.96 14.85 1.39
CA ARG A 177 -4.82 14.53 2.81
C ARG A 177 -6.10 13.92 3.32
N PHE A 178 -6.02 12.84 4.08
CA PHE A 178 -7.19 12.22 4.71
C PHE A 178 -7.07 12.33 6.21
N TYR A 179 -8.14 12.77 6.86
CA TYR A 179 -8.23 12.84 8.30
C TYR A 179 -9.36 11.90 8.68
N TYR A 180 -9.00 10.73 9.20
CA TYR A 180 -9.94 9.89 9.91
C TYR A 180 -9.79 10.16 11.39
N PHE A 181 -10.90 10.37 12.08
CA PHE A 181 -10.88 10.69 13.49
C PHE A 181 -12.20 10.30 14.15
N ASP A 182 -12.12 10.07 15.45
CA ASP A 182 -13.26 10.00 16.33
C ASP A 182 -13.87 11.41 16.47
N ALA A 183 -15.16 11.54 16.21
CA ALA A 183 -15.86 12.82 16.21
C ALA A 183 -15.97 13.50 17.58
N ASP A 184 -15.80 12.72 18.65
CA ASP A 184 -15.90 13.18 20.04
C ASP A 184 -14.52 13.54 20.61
N THR A 185 -13.45 12.83 20.21
CA THR A 185 -12.08 13.10 20.69
C THR A 185 -11.23 13.92 19.72
N ASP A 186 -11.67 14.07 18.47
CA ASP A 186 -10.92 14.65 17.33
C ASP A 186 -9.54 14.00 17.12
N ARG A 187 -9.43 12.70 17.42
CA ARG A 187 -8.18 11.95 17.27
C ARG A 187 -8.37 10.74 16.41
N TYR A 188 -7.32 10.39 15.69
CA TYR A 188 -7.20 9.09 15.05
C TYR A 188 -6.87 8.05 16.12
N GLU A 189 -7.76 7.08 16.34
CA GLU A 189 -7.60 6.07 17.40
C GLU A 189 -7.53 4.65 16.84
N ALA A 190 -7.22 4.51 15.56
CA ALA A 190 -7.14 3.21 14.94
C ALA A 190 -6.04 2.35 15.53
N ARG A 191 -6.32 1.06 15.64
CA ARG A 191 -5.34 0.03 15.97
C ARG A 191 -5.31 -1.02 14.88
N LEU A 192 -4.13 -1.20 14.31
CA LEU A 192 -3.91 -2.09 13.21
C LEU A 192 -3.22 -3.35 13.72
N VAL A 193 -3.66 -4.52 13.26
CA VAL A 193 -3.05 -5.81 13.58
C VAL A 193 -3.00 -6.69 12.34
N LEU A 194 -1.97 -7.52 12.21
CA LEU A 194 -1.92 -8.45 11.08
C LEU A 194 -3.06 -9.45 11.21
N TRP A 195 -3.84 -9.62 10.14
CA TRP A 195 -4.90 -10.62 10.08
C TRP A 195 -4.41 -11.92 9.44
N GLY A 196 -3.57 -11.80 8.41
CA GLY A 196 -2.92 -12.93 7.75
C GLY A 196 -2.55 -12.57 6.32
N CYS A 197 -2.03 -13.55 5.58
CA CYS A 197 -1.56 -13.37 4.22
C CYS A 197 -2.05 -14.49 3.30
N ALA A 198 -2.28 -14.15 2.04
CA ALA A 198 -2.57 -15.08 0.96
C ALA A 198 -1.39 -15.12 0.00
N ARG A 199 -1.13 -16.28 -0.60
CA ARG A 199 -0.10 -16.45 -1.64
C ARG A 199 -0.71 -16.50 -3.04
N ASN A 200 0.10 -16.18 -4.06
CA ASN A 200 -0.26 -16.30 -5.47
C ASN A 200 -1.59 -15.61 -5.82
N VAL A 201 -1.70 -14.34 -5.43
CA VAL A 201 -2.93 -13.57 -5.57
C VAL A 201 -2.98 -12.93 -6.96
N ASN A 202 -4.00 -13.25 -7.72
CA ASN A 202 -4.23 -12.64 -9.03
C ASN A 202 -4.80 -11.23 -8.84
N ALA A 203 -4.30 -10.24 -9.58
CA ALA A 203 -4.82 -8.89 -9.53
C ALA A 203 -4.91 -8.28 -10.92
N LYS A 204 -5.74 -7.23 -11.04
CA LYS A 204 -5.77 -6.36 -12.20
C LYS A 204 -5.40 -4.94 -11.82
N LEU A 205 -4.34 -4.44 -12.47
CA LEU A 205 -3.88 -3.06 -12.35
C LEU A 205 -4.55 -2.20 -13.41
N ALA A 206 -5.01 -1.01 -13.04
CA ALA A 206 -5.50 0.01 -13.97
C ALA A 206 -4.76 1.32 -13.70
N ASP A 207 -4.50 2.12 -14.73
CA ASP A 207 -3.77 3.40 -14.64
C ASP A 207 -4.69 4.63 -14.54
N GLY A 208 -6.00 4.40 -14.30
CA GLY A 208 -7.02 5.45 -14.17
C GLY A 208 -7.39 6.16 -15.47
N VAL A 209 -6.64 5.95 -16.56
CA VAL A 209 -6.85 6.61 -17.86
C VAL A 209 -7.28 5.59 -18.92
N SER A 210 -6.71 4.38 -18.87
CA SER A 210 -6.95 3.30 -19.81
C SER A 210 -8.05 2.35 -19.29
N PRO A 211 -8.97 1.91 -20.16
CA PRO A 211 -9.88 0.81 -19.84
C PRO A 211 -9.16 -0.55 -19.77
N GLU A 212 -7.95 -0.66 -20.32
CA GLU A 212 -7.18 -1.91 -20.34
C GLU A 212 -6.48 -2.15 -19.00
N ALA A 213 -6.96 -3.15 -18.27
CA ALA A 213 -6.36 -3.54 -17.01
C ALA A 213 -5.31 -4.65 -17.20
N GLN A 214 -4.08 -4.41 -16.74
CA GLN A 214 -2.98 -5.37 -16.77
C GLN A 214 -3.19 -6.44 -15.69
N LYS A 215 -3.19 -7.71 -16.08
CA LYS A 215 -3.17 -8.82 -15.10
C LYS A 215 -1.78 -8.97 -14.50
N VAL A 216 -1.71 -9.10 -13.19
CA VAL A 216 -0.49 -9.37 -12.43
C VAL A 216 -0.76 -10.46 -11.39
N VAL A 217 0.29 -11.14 -10.94
CA VAL A 217 0.22 -12.08 -9.83
C VAL A 217 1.15 -11.58 -8.73
N PHE A 218 0.60 -11.32 -7.56
CA PHE A 218 1.38 -11.01 -6.36
C PHE A 218 1.76 -12.31 -5.66
N GLN A 219 3.03 -12.47 -5.32
CA GLN A 219 3.50 -13.66 -4.60
C GLN A 219 2.86 -13.77 -3.23
N ALA A 220 2.64 -12.62 -2.56
CA ALA A 220 1.87 -12.54 -1.33
C ALA A 220 1.02 -11.26 -1.28
N VAL A 221 -0.16 -11.34 -0.68
CA VAL A 221 -0.93 -10.19 -0.22
C VAL A 221 -1.25 -10.42 1.25
N CYS A 222 -0.86 -9.48 2.10
CA CYS A 222 -1.19 -9.50 3.52
C CYS A 222 -2.33 -8.54 3.81
N ALA A 223 -3.24 -8.98 4.67
CA ALA A 223 -4.34 -8.18 5.16
C ALA A 223 -4.05 -7.75 6.60
N VAL A 224 -4.21 -6.46 6.85
CA VAL A 224 -4.08 -5.85 8.17
C VAL A 224 -5.46 -5.39 8.58
N ARG A 225 -5.96 -5.94 9.68
CA ARG A 225 -7.24 -5.53 10.23
C ARG A 225 -7.08 -4.24 10.99
N LYS A 226 -8.04 -3.36 10.79
CA LYS A 226 -8.01 -1.94 11.13
C LYS A 226 -9.16 -1.70 12.12
N TYR A 227 -8.91 -1.69 13.42
CA TYR A 227 -9.90 -1.54 14.48
C TYR A 227 -10.06 -0.08 14.89
N TYR A 228 -11.30 0.41 15.01
CA TYR A 228 -11.61 1.80 15.33
C TYR A 228 -12.64 1.86 16.45
N PRO A 229 -12.31 2.45 17.61
CA PRO A 229 -13.31 2.90 18.54
C PRO A 229 -14.02 4.15 17.99
N GLY A 230 -15.29 4.29 18.33
CA GLY A 230 -16.07 5.51 18.12
C GLY A 230 -16.77 5.64 16.77
N VAL A 231 -17.44 6.77 16.63
CA VAL A 231 -18.07 7.18 15.37
C VAL A 231 -16.99 7.76 14.46
N GLN A 232 -16.61 6.99 13.43
CA GLN A 232 -15.62 7.45 12.47
C GLN A 232 -16.17 8.62 11.66
N SER A 233 -15.51 9.76 11.78
CA SER A 233 -15.65 10.87 10.83
C SER A 233 -14.46 10.88 9.89
N SER A 234 -14.68 11.42 8.70
CA SER A 234 -13.61 11.65 7.74
C SER A 234 -13.67 13.06 7.19
N TRP A 235 -12.49 13.62 6.96
CA TRP A 235 -12.28 14.87 6.26
C TRP A 235 -11.18 14.64 5.25
N TRP A 236 -11.28 15.25 4.07
CA TRP A 236 -10.18 15.22 3.13
C TRP A 236 -9.98 16.58 2.50
N GLU A 237 -8.72 16.88 2.22
CA GLU A 237 -8.28 18.12 1.63
C GLU A 237 -7.50 17.80 0.38
N GLN A 238 -7.84 18.49 -0.70
CA GLN A 238 -7.07 18.43 -1.93
C GLN A 238 -6.74 19.87 -2.34
N ASP A 239 -5.45 20.16 -2.49
CA ASP A 239 -5.01 21.38 -3.13
C ASP A 239 -5.10 21.18 -4.65
N LEU A 240 -5.78 22.08 -5.35
CA LEU A 240 -5.83 22.04 -6.82
C LEU A 240 -4.81 23.02 -7.39
N PRO A 241 -4.12 22.70 -8.52
CA PRO A 241 -3.18 23.61 -9.15
C PRO A 241 -3.80 24.98 -9.46
N GLU A 242 -3.00 26.04 -9.34
CA GLU A 242 -3.39 27.40 -9.73
C GLU A 242 -3.88 27.44 -11.19
N GLY A 243 -5.06 28.03 -11.42
CA GLY A 243 -5.69 28.14 -12.74
C GLY A 243 -6.77 27.10 -13.04
N THR A 244 -6.92 26.06 -12.22
CA THR A 244 -8.15 25.24 -12.20
C THR A 244 -9.27 26.12 -11.69
N ALA A 245 -10.37 26.30 -12.44
CA ALA A 245 -11.43 27.27 -12.16
C ALA A 245 -11.85 27.23 -10.68
N GLY A 246 -11.31 28.15 -9.87
CA GLY A 246 -11.67 28.43 -8.49
C GLY A 246 -10.78 27.90 -7.36
N GLY A 247 -9.63 27.25 -7.59
CA GLY A 247 -8.73 26.85 -6.49
C GLY A 247 -9.48 26.16 -5.33
N PHE A 248 -10.41 25.27 -5.69
CA PHE A 248 -11.36 24.71 -4.75
C PHE A 248 -10.70 23.59 -3.95
N THR A 249 -10.56 23.74 -2.62
CA THR A 249 -10.46 22.57 -1.74
C THR A 249 -11.81 21.86 -1.80
N ARG A 250 -11.86 20.66 -2.38
CA ARG A 250 -13.07 19.83 -2.31
C ARG A 250 -13.15 19.28 -0.89
N LYS A 251 -14.03 19.88 -0.11
CA LYS A 251 -14.25 19.58 1.31
C LYS A 251 -15.51 18.74 1.44
N HIS A 252 -15.41 17.52 1.96
CA HIS A 252 -16.59 16.70 2.23
C HIS A 252 -17.23 17.15 3.54
N ILE A 253 -18.54 17.38 3.52
CA ILE A 253 -19.27 17.89 4.68
C ILE A 253 -19.54 16.71 5.63
N PRO A 254 -19.21 16.82 6.93
CA PRO A 254 -19.46 15.78 7.91
C PRO A 254 -20.96 15.51 8.03
N GLY A 255 -21.31 14.24 7.93
CA GLY A 255 -22.45 13.67 8.64
C GLY A 255 -21.92 12.50 9.45
N LYS A 256 -22.71 12.01 10.40
CA LYS A 256 -22.60 10.60 10.79
C LYS A 256 -22.95 9.75 9.58
N ARG A 257 -22.05 9.67 8.60
CA ARG A 257 -21.93 8.44 7.85
C ARG A 257 -21.29 7.48 8.84
N ALA A 258 -22.16 6.86 9.65
CA ALA A 258 -22.18 5.41 9.61
C ALA A 258 -21.72 5.00 8.22
N PHE A 259 -20.72 4.14 8.09
CA PHE A 259 -20.55 3.46 6.81
C PHE A 259 -21.95 3.05 6.37
N GLU A 260 -22.51 3.79 5.40
CA GLU A 260 -23.80 3.53 4.80
C GLU A 260 -23.36 2.59 3.71
N PRO A 261 -23.32 1.29 4.02
CA PRO A 261 -22.77 0.36 3.07
C PRO A 261 -23.83 0.34 1.98
N ASP A 262 -23.42 0.66 0.76
CA ASP A 262 -24.27 0.59 -0.42
C ASP A 262 -25.08 -0.71 -0.32
N GLU A 263 -26.41 -0.59 -0.17
CA GLU A 263 -27.31 -1.69 0.16
C GLU A 263 -27.22 -2.85 -0.83
N THR A 264 -26.63 -2.61 -2.00
CA THR A 264 -26.54 -3.57 -3.11
C THR A 264 -25.24 -4.38 -3.14
N GLN A 265 -24.20 -4.02 -2.36
CA GLN A 265 -22.88 -4.65 -2.46
C GLN A 265 -22.53 -5.63 -1.33
N TYR A 266 -23.48 -5.96 -0.47
CA TYR A 266 -23.23 -6.88 0.64
C TYR A 266 -22.92 -8.31 0.19
N GLY A 267 -21.85 -8.87 0.76
CA GLY A 267 -21.88 -10.27 1.14
C GLY A 267 -22.88 -10.42 2.30
N GLU A 268 -23.76 -11.40 2.23
CA GLU A 268 -24.84 -11.70 3.20
C GLU A 268 -24.33 -12.14 4.61
N GLY A 269 -23.35 -11.44 5.17
CA GLY A 269 -22.70 -11.78 6.42
C GLY A 269 -23.42 -11.20 7.65
N VAL A 270 -23.58 -12.02 8.69
CA VAL A 270 -24.20 -11.70 9.99
C VAL A 270 -23.51 -10.54 10.74
N HIS A 271 -22.32 -10.13 10.31
CA HIS A 271 -21.46 -9.15 10.99
C HIS A 271 -21.28 -7.82 10.23
N ALA A 272 -22.10 -7.55 9.21
CA ALA A 272 -22.07 -6.26 8.52
C ALA A 272 -22.26 -5.11 9.51
N ALA A 273 -21.40 -4.08 9.39
CA ALA A 273 -21.51 -2.88 10.18
C ALA A 273 -22.87 -2.19 9.97
N LYS A 274 -23.46 -1.73 11.08
CA LYS A 274 -24.72 -0.99 11.12
C LYS A 274 -24.44 0.47 11.41
N PRO A 275 -25.37 1.37 11.03
CA PRO A 275 -25.31 2.73 11.49
C PRO A 275 -25.27 2.85 13.02
N ASP A 276 -24.52 3.85 13.49
CA ASP A 276 -24.37 4.21 14.91
C ASP A 276 -23.71 3.18 15.82
N GLN A 277 -23.08 2.12 15.27
CA GLN A 277 -22.26 1.25 16.10
C GLN A 277 -21.07 2.01 16.73
N PRO A 278 -20.74 1.71 18.00
CA PRO A 278 -19.69 2.40 18.75
C PRO A 278 -18.27 2.00 18.34
N ALA A 279 -18.10 0.98 17.49
CA ALA A 279 -16.80 0.56 17.02
C ALA A 279 -16.91 -0.27 15.73
N TYR A 280 -15.84 -0.26 14.94
CA TYR A 280 -15.77 -0.93 13.63
C TYR A 280 -14.41 -1.58 13.40
N ALA A 281 -14.37 -2.53 12.48
CA ALA A 281 -13.14 -3.05 11.89
C ALA A 281 -13.25 -3.16 10.37
N GLY A 282 -12.25 -2.63 9.66
CA GLY A 282 -12.07 -2.79 8.23
C GLY A 282 -10.76 -3.50 7.89
N MET A 283 -10.43 -3.60 6.60
CA MET A 283 -9.23 -4.30 6.14
C MET A 283 -8.37 -3.42 5.23
N LEU A 284 -7.07 -3.36 5.51
CA LEU A 284 -6.05 -2.81 4.63
C LEU A 284 -5.29 -3.96 3.97
N TYR A 285 -4.94 -3.80 2.70
CA TYR A 285 -4.19 -4.82 1.97
C TYR A 285 -2.85 -4.32 1.50
N TYR A 286 -1.88 -5.23 1.53
CA TYR A 286 -0.52 -4.94 1.14
C TYR A 286 0.03 -6.08 0.29
N ALA A 287 0.47 -5.78 -0.93
CA ALA A 287 1.06 -6.76 -1.83
C ALA A 287 2.58 -6.77 -1.69
N TYR A 288 3.16 -7.95 -1.73
CA TYR A 288 4.58 -8.14 -1.95
C TYR A 288 4.90 -8.03 -3.45
N ILE A 289 5.89 -7.19 -3.79
CA ILE A 289 6.23 -6.89 -5.19
C ILE A 289 7.63 -7.38 -5.59
N GLY A 290 8.36 -8.06 -4.70
CA GLY A 290 9.72 -8.55 -4.96
C GLY A 290 10.78 -7.82 -4.13
N ASP A 291 11.96 -8.40 -4.01
CA ASP A 291 13.16 -7.77 -3.41
C ASP A 291 12.97 -7.16 -2.02
N GLY A 292 12.13 -7.77 -1.20
CA GLY A 292 11.83 -7.32 0.17
C GLY A 292 10.84 -6.16 0.20
N GLN A 293 10.27 -5.77 -0.93
CA GLN A 293 9.38 -4.63 -1.04
C GLN A 293 7.92 -5.05 -0.92
N TRP A 294 7.22 -4.33 -0.04
CA TRP A 294 5.77 -4.37 0.07
C TRP A 294 5.16 -3.14 -0.58
N TYR A 295 3.84 -3.13 -0.73
CA TYR A 295 3.10 -2.03 -1.30
C TYR A 295 1.66 -2.02 -0.79
N TYR A 296 1.13 -0.87 -0.38
CA TYR A 296 -0.27 -0.71 0.06
C TYR A 296 -1.24 -0.72 -1.13
N ILE A 297 -2.01 -1.79 -1.32
CA ILE A 297 -2.89 -1.96 -2.49
C ILE A 297 -4.35 -1.56 -2.24
N GLY A 298 -4.64 -0.85 -1.14
CA GLY A 298 -5.97 -0.31 -0.86
C GLY A 298 -6.64 -0.88 0.37
N GLU A 299 -7.87 -0.42 0.59
CA GLU A 299 -8.68 -0.72 1.77
C GLU A 299 -10.02 -1.31 1.32
N ASP A 300 -10.49 -2.34 2.00
CA ASP A 300 -11.86 -2.83 1.85
C ASP A 300 -12.67 -2.45 3.08
N ASN A 301 -13.63 -1.56 2.82
CA ASN A 301 -14.68 -1.18 3.75
C ASN A 301 -16.07 -1.59 3.25
N ALA A 302 -16.14 -2.41 2.19
CA ALA A 302 -17.38 -2.88 1.59
C ALA A 302 -17.70 -4.33 1.98
N PHE A 303 -16.73 -5.26 1.87
CA PHE A 303 -16.99 -6.68 2.10
C PHE A 303 -16.61 -7.17 3.48
N ASP A 304 -15.52 -6.64 4.04
CA ASP A 304 -14.99 -7.05 5.34
C ASP A 304 -15.21 -6.02 6.46
N LEU A 305 -16.15 -5.10 6.28
CA LEU A 305 -16.50 -4.14 7.30
C LEU A 305 -17.37 -4.78 8.40
N MET A 306 -16.75 -4.94 9.56
CA MET A 306 -17.35 -5.50 10.76
C MET A 306 -17.72 -4.39 11.73
N GLY A 307 -18.92 -4.45 12.29
CA GLY A 307 -19.33 -3.57 13.36
C GLY A 307 -19.43 -4.28 14.71
N PHE A 308 -19.23 -3.54 15.80
CA PHE A 308 -19.28 -4.07 17.17
C PHE A 308 -20.34 -3.34 17.98
N ASP A 309 -20.98 -4.04 18.91
CA ASP A 309 -22.03 -3.45 19.76
C ASP A 309 -21.44 -2.67 20.95
N SER A 310 -20.12 -2.82 21.20
CA SER A 310 -19.37 -2.08 22.21
C SER A 310 -17.88 -1.98 21.85
N VAL A 311 -17.19 -1.00 22.46
CA VAL A 311 -15.73 -0.89 22.35
C VAL A 311 -15.07 -2.11 23.00
N GLU A 312 -15.61 -2.61 24.11
CA GLU A 312 -15.10 -3.79 24.81
C GLU A 312 -15.16 -5.06 23.96
N GLU A 313 -16.22 -5.23 23.16
CA GLU A 313 -16.32 -6.34 22.20
C GLU A 313 -15.25 -6.24 21.10
N MET A 314 -15.04 -5.04 20.58
CA MET A 314 -13.99 -4.76 19.61
C MET A 314 -12.60 -5.06 20.19
N GLU A 315 -12.32 -4.65 21.43
CA GLU A 315 -11.08 -4.95 22.15
C GLU A 315 -10.84 -6.44 22.29
N ALA A 316 -11.88 -7.19 22.67
CA ALA A 316 -11.82 -8.63 22.76
C ALA A 316 -11.54 -9.27 21.39
N ALA A 317 -12.08 -8.71 20.31
CA ALA A 317 -11.79 -9.17 18.95
C ALA A 317 -10.34 -8.87 18.54
N LEU A 318 -9.83 -7.68 18.83
CA LEU A 318 -8.42 -7.32 18.60
C LEU A 318 -7.48 -8.28 19.34
N GLN A 319 -7.76 -8.55 20.61
CA GLN A 319 -6.95 -9.45 21.42
C GLN A 319 -6.95 -10.87 20.87
N ARG A 320 -8.10 -11.39 20.44
CA ARG A 320 -8.20 -12.69 19.76
C ARG A 320 -7.35 -12.74 18.48
N ASN A 321 -7.29 -11.66 17.72
CA ASN A 321 -6.45 -11.61 16.51
C ASN A 321 -4.96 -11.70 16.82
N LEU A 322 -4.50 -11.01 17.87
CA LEU A 322 -3.10 -11.09 18.30
C LEU A 322 -2.72 -12.53 18.73
N GLU A 323 -3.66 -13.27 19.30
CA GLU A 323 -3.46 -14.67 19.69
C GLU A 323 -3.44 -15.62 18.48
N LEU A 324 -4.21 -15.32 17.43
CA LEU A 324 -4.29 -16.13 16.21
C LEU A 324 -3.06 -15.99 15.30
N VAL A 325 -2.37 -14.86 15.38
CA VAL A 325 -1.23 -14.52 14.51
C VAL A 325 0.04 -14.33 15.37
N PRO A 326 0.79 -15.41 15.64
CA PRO A 326 1.97 -15.34 16.49
C PRO A 326 3.00 -14.33 15.98
N GLY A 327 3.46 -13.45 16.86
CA GLY A 327 4.42 -12.40 16.53
C GLY A 327 3.81 -11.16 15.87
N SER A 328 2.49 -11.13 15.69
CA SER A 328 1.77 -9.89 15.37
C SER A 328 1.88 -8.90 16.52
N GLN A 329 1.80 -7.61 16.19
CA GLN A 329 1.81 -6.52 17.15
C GLN A 329 0.68 -5.54 16.83
N VAL A 330 0.43 -4.61 17.76
CA VAL A 330 -0.47 -3.49 17.53
C VAL A 330 0.31 -2.34 16.93
N TRP A 331 -0.10 -1.90 15.74
CA TRP A 331 0.35 -0.67 15.13
C TRP A 331 -0.68 0.43 15.43
N ASP A 332 -0.31 1.36 16.30
CA ASP A 332 -1.12 2.51 16.71
C ASP A 332 -0.30 3.81 16.65
N LEU A 333 -0.89 4.93 17.09
CA LEU A 333 -0.18 6.22 17.08
C LEU A 333 1.04 6.25 18.00
N GLN A 334 1.04 5.47 19.08
CA GLN A 334 2.19 5.38 19.96
C GLN A 334 3.34 4.67 19.25
N TRP A 335 3.06 3.55 18.58
CA TRP A 335 4.04 2.87 17.75
C TRP A 335 4.57 3.75 16.62
N LEU A 336 3.69 4.47 15.91
CA LEU A 336 4.06 5.36 14.82
C LEU A 336 5.02 6.46 15.29
N LYS A 337 4.70 7.09 16.44
CA LYS A 337 5.54 8.09 17.08
C LYS A 337 6.88 7.54 17.55
N GLN A 338 6.88 6.39 18.21
CA GLN A 338 8.09 5.78 18.77
C GLN A 338 9.05 5.30 17.67
N THR A 339 8.49 4.74 16.59
CA THR A 339 9.27 4.09 15.52
C THR A 339 9.75 5.11 14.48
N TYR A 340 8.90 6.07 14.11
CA TYR A 340 9.19 7.00 13.01
C TYR A 340 9.25 8.47 13.45
N GLY A 341 9.00 8.79 14.72
CA GLY A 341 8.96 10.18 15.19
C GLY A 341 7.77 10.97 14.64
N VAL A 342 6.73 10.29 14.17
CA VAL A 342 5.57 10.91 13.52
C VAL A 342 4.42 11.05 14.51
N ASP A 343 3.98 12.30 14.71
CA ASP A 343 2.80 12.63 15.50
C ASP A 343 1.54 12.68 14.63
N ALA A 344 0.39 12.43 15.25
CA ALA A 344 -0.90 12.68 14.61
C ALA A 344 -1.09 14.18 14.35
N ARG A 345 -1.58 14.54 13.15
CA ARG A 345 -1.98 15.91 12.85
C ARG A 345 -3.34 16.19 13.50
N PRO A 346 -3.52 17.39 14.08
CA PRO A 346 -4.84 17.79 14.54
C PRO A 346 -5.80 17.88 13.35
N VAL A 347 -7.07 17.59 13.61
CA VAL A 347 -8.15 17.87 12.65
C VAL A 347 -8.11 19.38 12.29
N PRO A 348 -8.21 19.76 11.01
CA PRO A 348 -8.12 21.16 10.58
C PRO A 348 -9.11 22.08 11.30
N GLN A 349 -8.70 23.32 11.58
CA GLN A 349 -9.56 24.28 12.31
C GLN A 349 -10.81 24.62 11.49
N GLU A 350 -10.68 24.65 10.18
CA GLU A 350 -11.75 24.87 9.22
C GLU A 350 -12.85 23.81 9.35
N TYR A 351 -12.46 22.56 9.57
CA TYR A 351 -13.42 21.49 9.84
C TYR A 351 -14.20 21.77 11.12
N ARG A 352 -13.51 22.13 12.22
CA ARG A 352 -14.14 22.45 13.51
C ARG A 352 -15.15 23.58 13.37
N THR A 353 -14.75 24.68 12.73
CA THR A 353 -15.62 25.82 12.48
C THR A 353 -16.85 25.44 11.67
N MET A 354 -16.69 24.58 10.65
CA MET A 354 -17.81 24.14 9.83
C MET A 354 -18.75 23.19 10.58
N LEU A 355 -18.21 22.27 11.39
CA LEU A 355 -18.99 21.39 12.25
C LEU A 355 -19.77 22.18 13.31
N ASP A 356 -19.14 23.18 13.93
CA ASP A 356 -19.79 24.05 14.90
C ASP A 356 -20.93 24.85 14.25
N HIS A 357 -20.74 25.34 13.03
CA HIS A 357 -21.79 26.02 12.27
C HIS A 357 -22.94 25.06 11.92
N TYR A 358 -22.62 23.84 11.47
CA TYR A 358 -23.60 22.79 11.21
C TYR A 358 -24.44 22.44 12.45
N LYS A 359 -23.82 22.39 13.63
CA LYS A 359 -24.52 22.11 14.90
C LYS A 359 -25.35 23.29 15.41
N SER A 360 -24.92 24.53 15.17
CA SER A 360 -25.54 25.72 15.78
C SER A 360 -26.54 26.46 14.88
N ASP A 361 -26.48 26.29 13.56
CA ASP A 361 -27.36 26.97 12.60
C ASP A 361 -28.27 25.96 11.87
N PRO A 362 -29.58 25.89 12.21
CA PRO A 362 -30.53 25.00 11.56
C PRO A 362 -30.70 25.24 10.06
N ALA A 363 -30.54 26.48 9.57
CA ALA A 363 -30.67 26.79 8.16
C ALA A 363 -29.45 26.28 7.38
N PHE A 364 -28.26 26.45 7.94
CA PHE A 364 -27.04 25.88 7.38
C PHE A 364 -27.09 24.34 7.37
N LYS A 365 -27.55 23.73 8.48
CA LYS A 365 -27.78 22.28 8.54
C LYS A 365 -28.72 21.80 7.43
N ALA A 366 -29.87 22.44 7.26
CA ALA A 366 -30.83 22.05 6.22
C ALA A 366 -30.25 22.18 4.80
N LEU A 367 -29.40 23.19 4.57
CA LEU A 367 -28.69 23.36 3.30
C LEU A 367 -27.71 22.21 3.05
N VAL A 368 -26.92 21.85 4.06
CA VAL A 368 -25.96 20.73 4.01
C VAL A 368 -26.69 19.41 3.76
N ASP A 369 -27.73 19.11 4.54
CA ASP A 369 -28.48 17.86 4.42
C ASP A 369 -29.07 17.71 3.01
N LYS A 370 -29.63 18.79 2.45
CA LYS A 370 -30.13 18.81 1.07
C LYS A 370 -29.02 18.62 0.03
N ALA A 371 -27.84 19.18 0.25
CA ALA A 371 -26.71 18.98 -0.66
C ALA A 371 -26.24 17.51 -0.66
N LEU A 372 -26.25 16.85 0.50
CA LEU A 372 -25.95 15.43 0.64
C LEU A 372 -27.01 14.55 -0.03
N GLU A 373 -28.29 14.87 0.13
CA GLU A 373 -29.41 14.20 -0.56
C GLU A 373 -29.24 14.26 -2.08
N ILE A 374 -29.03 15.46 -2.64
CA ILE A 374 -28.80 15.65 -4.08
C ILE A 374 -27.56 14.87 -4.54
N GLN A 375 -26.49 14.86 -3.74
CA GLN A 375 -25.29 14.07 -4.06
C GLN A 375 -25.60 12.57 -4.13
N GLY A 376 -26.42 12.05 -3.21
CA GLY A 376 -26.93 10.68 -3.24
C GLY A 376 -27.66 10.39 -4.56
N GLU A 377 -28.66 11.21 -4.92
CA GLU A 377 -29.40 11.06 -6.18
C GLU A 377 -28.53 11.12 -7.44
N TYR A 378 -27.42 11.87 -7.41
CA TYR A 378 -26.46 11.88 -8.51
C TYR A 378 -25.69 10.57 -8.61
N SER A 379 -25.20 10.04 -7.48
CA SER A 379 -24.50 8.75 -7.45
C SER A 379 -25.38 7.63 -7.98
N ASP A 380 -26.62 7.51 -7.50
CA ASP A 380 -27.57 6.47 -7.91
C ASP A 380 -27.83 6.49 -9.42
N ARG A 381 -28.00 7.69 -10.01
CA ARG A 381 -28.20 7.84 -11.46
C ARG A 381 -26.99 7.44 -12.31
N TYR A 382 -25.79 7.50 -11.76
CA TYR A 382 -24.58 7.04 -12.45
C TYR A 382 -24.39 5.52 -12.34
N GLU A 383 -24.92 4.92 -11.29
CA GLU A 383 -24.90 3.47 -11.08
C GLU A 383 -25.97 2.77 -11.93
N ASP A 384 -27.19 3.32 -12.02
CA ASP A 384 -28.27 2.82 -12.89
C ASP A 384 -27.95 2.81 -14.39
N LYS A 385 -26.89 3.51 -14.81
CA LYS A 385 -26.46 3.62 -16.22
C LYS A 385 -25.28 2.71 -16.59
N LYS A 386 -24.77 1.90 -15.65
CA LYS A 386 -23.73 0.89 -15.90
C LYS A 386 -24.33 -0.50 -15.92
#